data_AF-A0A920UFB5-F1
#
_entry.id   AF-A0A920UFB5-F1
#
_cell.length_a   1.000
_cell.length_b   1.000
_cell.length_c   1.000
_cell.angle_alpha   90.00
_cell.angle_beta   90.00
_cell.angle_gamma   90.00
#
_symmetry.space_group_name_H-M   'P 1'
#
loop_
_entity.id
_entity.type
_entity.pdbx_description
1 polymer ?
#
loop_
_entity_poly.entity_id
_entity_poly.type
_entity_poly.pdbx_seq_one_letter_code
_entity_poly.pdbx_strand_id
1 'polypeptide(L)'
;MSYSTPLIQRINGVPQLVCSGADHVASYDLKTGAEIWWMPYDGFSIVGRPSYGNGLFYVVGSIRQDHFCVYAVRPGKGRLRDDQIVWQRSISIPHVSSPLLVGRELFVVHDGGVASCVDALTGKEHWRERLGGNHDASPVEIRGRIYFCNREGKTTIAAASDKFEVLAINQLKGTFKASPAIADGALFLRSDTHLYRIEKSGNQSL
;
A
#
# COMPACT_ATOMS: atom_id res chain seq x y z
N MET A 1 11.84 -6.26 14.73
CA MET A 1 11.08 -4.99 14.68
C MET A 1 10.68 -4.70 13.25
N SER A 2 9.50 -4.10 13.05
CA SER A 2 9.01 -3.57 11.76
C SER A 2 8.73 -2.08 11.93
N TYR A 3 8.70 -1.34 10.83
CA TYR A 3 8.48 0.12 10.81
C TYR A 3 7.11 0.49 10.19
N SER A 4 6.18 -0.47 10.18
CA SER A 4 4.86 -0.29 9.56
C SER A 4 3.90 0.49 10.45
N THR A 5 3.11 1.37 9.84
CA THR A 5 1.98 2.01 10.52
C THR A 5 0.85 0.99 10.67
N PRO A 6 0.31 0.73 11.86
CA PRO A 6 -0.80 -0.21 12.03
C PRO A 6 -2.06 0.21 11.26
N LEU A 7 -2.88 -0.78 10.90
CA LEU A 7 -4.23 -0.57 10.35
C LEU A 7 -5.27 -0.87 11.44
N ILE A 8 -6.15 0.09 11.73
CA ILE A 8 -7.35 -0.18 12.53
C ILE A 8 -8.49 -0.53 11.59
N GLN A 9 -9.09 -1.70 11.77
CA GLN A 9 -10.20 -2.18 10.96
C GLN A 9 -11.24 -2.92 11.80
N ARG A 10 -12.52 -2.70 11.50
CA ARG A 10 -13.61 -3.47 12.12
C ARG A 10 -13.90 -4.72 11.29
N ILE A 11 -13.82 -5.89 11.93
CA ILE A 11 -14.11 -7.20 11.33
C ILE A 11 -15.25 -7.84 12.14
N ASN A 12 -16.38 -8.13 11.49
CA ASN A 12 -17.56 -8.73 12.14
C ASN A 12 -17.97 -8.01 13.45
N GLY A 13 -17.93 -6.67 13.44
CA GLY A 13 -18.26 -5.85 14.60
C GLY A 13 -17.10 -5.60 15.58
N VAL A 14 -16.00 -6.35 15.52
CA VAL A 14 -14.86 -6.21 16.43
C VAL A 14 -13.81 -5.25 15.86
N PRO A 15 -13.42 -4.16 16.56
CA PRO A 15 -12.33 -3.30 16.14
C PRO A 15 -10.98 -3.99 16.39
N GLN A 16 -10.19 -4.16 15.34
CA GLN A 16 -8.90 -4.83 15.36
C GLN A 16 -7.77 -3.86 15.00
N LEU A 17 -6.66 -3.93 15.71
CA LEU A 17 -5.39 -3.29 15.36
C LEU A 17 -4.51 -4.32 14.65
N VAL A 18 -4.20 -4.11 13.38
CA VAL A 18 -3.36 -5.00 12.57
C VAL A 18 -1.98 -4.40 12.41
N CYS A 19 -0.97 -5.13 12.88
CA CYS A 19 0.43 -4.70 12.93
C CYS A 19 1.29 -5.68 12.14
N SER A 20 2.06 -5.19 11.18
CA SER A 20 3.15 -5.96 10.58
C SER A 20 4.34 -5.97 11.53
N GLY A 21 4.87 -7.14 11.81
CA GLY A 21 6.09 -7.42 12.57
C GLY A 21 7.28 -7.74 11.66
N ALA A 22 8.39 -8.19 12.23
CA ALA A 22 9.56 -8.56 11.42
C ALA A 22 9.33 -9.87 10.65
N ASP A 23 8.64 -10.83 11.28
CA ASP A 23 8.49 -12.23 10.90
C ASP A 23 7.02 -12.69 10.88
N HIS A 24 6.08 -11.79 11.14
CA HIS A 24 4.66 -12.09 11.13
C HIS A 24 3.83 -10.81 11.02
N VAL A 25 2.57 -10.94 10.64
CA VAL A 25 1.53 -9.92 10.83
C VAL A 25 0.55 -10.43 11.87
N ALA A 26 0.20 -9.59 12.84
CA ALA A 26 -0.74 -9.93 13.89
C ALA A 26 -1.87 -8.92 13.98
N SER A 27 -2.99 -9.39 14.49
CA SER A 27 -4.17 -8.60 14.78
C SER A 27 -4.50 -8.70 16.25
N TYR A 28 -4.81 -7.57 16.86
CA TYR A 28 -5.13 -7.44 18.27
C TYR A 28 -6.50 -6.80 18.46
N ASP A 29 -7.22 -7.18 19.51
CA ASP A 29 -8.40 -6.45 19.95
C ASP A 29 -7.98 -5.05 20.41
N LEU A 30 -8.57 -4.01 19.80
CA LEU A 30 -8.14 -2.63 20.03
C LEU A 30 -8.38 -2.18 21.48
N LYS A 31 -9.31 -2.80 22.21
CA LYS A 31 -9.66 -2.42 23.58
C LYS A 31 -8.80 -3.16 24.60
N THR A 32 -8.56 -4.45 24.40
CA THR A 32 -7.91 -5.31 25.41
C THR A 32 -6.44 -5.56 25.12
N GLY A 33 -6.00 -5.35 23.87
CA GLY A 33 -4.67 -5.73 23.41
C GLY A 33 -4.47 -7.24 23.22
N ALA A 34 -5.52 -8.05 23.41
CA ALA A 34 -5.43 -9.49 23.21
C ALA A 34 -5.23 -9.82 21.72
N GLU A 35 -4.29 -10.71 21.42
CA GLU A 35 -4.09 -11.21 20.06
C GLU A 35 -5.34 -11.98 19.59
N ILE A 36 -5.81 -11.66 18.39
CA ILE A 36 -6.95 -12.31 17.73
C ILE A 36 -6.44 -13.35 16.76
N TRP A 37 -5.57 -12.96 15.82
CA TRP A 37 -4.97 -13.85 14.84
C TRP A 37 -3.60 -13.34 14.41
N TRP A 38 -2.78 -14.24 13.86
CA TRP A 38 -1.48 -13.88 13.30
C TRP A 38 -1.10 -14.80 12.14
N MET A 39 -0.28 -14.30 11.22
CA MET A 39 0.27 -15.05 10.10
C MET A 39 1.80 -14.89 10.07
N PRO A 40 2.58 -15.97 10.15
CA PRO A 40 4.02 -15.91 9.99
C PRO A 40 4.42 -15.65 8.53
N TYR A 41 5.61 -15.11 8.35
CA TYR A 41 6.33 -15.06 7.08
C TYR A 41 7.83 -15.01 7.33
N ASP A 42 8.64 -15.37 6.34
CA ASP A 42 10.09 -15.51 6.51
C ASP A 42 10.81 -14.25 6.03
N GLY A 43 11.19 -13.38 6.97
CA GLY A 43 12.13 -12.29 6.70
C GLY A 43 12.26 -11.25 7.80
N PHE A 44 12.60 -10.03 7.41
CA PHE A 44 12.96 -8.95 8.34
C PHE A 44 12.43 -7.60 7.86
N SER A 45 11.97 -6.78 8.80
CA SER A 45 11.73 -5.33 8.64
C SER A 45 10.77 -4.92 7.51
N ILE A 46 9.50 -5.28 7.61
CA ILE A 46 8.46 -4.74 6.72
C ILE A 46 8.13 -3.27 7.07
N VAL A 47 7.85 -2.44 6.06
CA VAL A 47 7.42 -1.04 6.24
C VAL A 47 6.00 -0.79 5.75
N GLY A 48 5.58 -1.45 4.66
CA GLY A 48 4.26 -1.24 4.07
C GLY A 48 3.12 -1.43 5.08
N ARG A 49 2.20 -0.48 5.13
CA ARG A 49 0.96 -0.57 5.94
C ARG A 49 -0.02 -1.56 5.28
N PRO A 50 -0.65 -2.47 6.04
CA PRO A 50 -1.72 -3.30 5.52
C PRO A 50 -2.89 -2.49 4.94
N SER A 51 -3.52 -3.01 3.90
CA SER A 51 -4.80 -2.52 3.39
C SER A 51 -5.90 -3.55 3.64
N TYR A 52 -7.16 -3.13 3.72
CA TYR A 52 -8.29 -4.03 3.92
C TYR A 52 -9.46 -3.69 3.00
N GLY A 53 -10.09 -4.73 2.47
CA GLY A 53 -11.33 -4.64 1.71
C GLY A 53 -11.64 -6.00 1.09
N ASN A 54 -12.85 -6.15 0.54
CA ASN A 54 -13.30 -7.43 -0.04
C ASN A 54 -13.20 -8.63 0.92
N GLY A 55 -13.24 -8.38 2.23
CA GLY A 55 -13.08 -9.40 3.28
C GLY A 55 -11.64 -9.86 3.53
N LEU A 56 -10.64 -9.25 2.88
CA LEU A 56 -9.23 -9.66 2.93
C LEU A 56 -8.35 -8.52 3.43
N PHE A 57 -7.30 -8.89 4.17
CA PHE A 57 -6.16 -8.00 4.42
C PHE A 57 -5.10 -8.22 3.34
N TYR A 58 -4.55 -7.13 2.83
CA TYR A 58 -3.44 -7.10 1.87
C TYR A 58 -2.19 -6.64 2.60
N VAL A 59 -1.26 -7.55 2.83
CA VAL A 59 -0.11 -7.35 3.70
C VAL A 59 1.16 -7.53 2.90
N VAL A 60 2.07 -6.54 2.97
CA VAL A 60 3.44 -6.75 2.51
C VAL A 60 4.16 -7.57 3.57
N GLY A 61 4.77 -8.66 3.15
CA GLY A 61 5.61 -9.54 3.94
C GLY A 61 6.83 -9.95 3.13
N SER A 62 7.44 -11.08 3.48
CA SER A 62 8.60 -11.62 2.77
C SER A 62 8.60 -13.14 2.77
N ILE A 63 9.18 -13.76 1.73
CA ILE A 63 9.34 -15.22 1.62
C ILE A 63 10.77 -15.63 2.04
N ARG A 64 11.70 -14.68 2.00
CA ARG A 64 13.04 -14.76 2.57
C ARG A 64 13.57 -13.34 2.72
N GLN A 65 14.70 -13.17 3.41
CA GLN A 65 15.26 -11.89 3.85
C GLN A 65 15.21 -10.74 2.82
N ASP A 66 15.48 -11.01 1.54
CA ASP A 66 15.49 -9.97 0.48
C ASP A 66 14.45 -10.22 -0.62
N HIS A 67 13.38 -10.95 -0.32
CA HIS A 67 12.33 -11.28 -1.29
C HIS A 67 10.94 -10.98 -0.72
N PHE A 68 10.44 -9.78 -1.00
CA PHE A 68 9.14 -9.32 -0.54
C PHE A 68 7.97 -9.96 -1.27
N CYS A 69 6.84 -10.05 -0.57
CA CYS A 69 5.60 -10.64 -1.06
C CYS A 69 4.41 -9.81 -0.61
N VAL A 70 3.34 -9.79 -1.40
CA VAL A 70 2.02 -9.37 -0.93
C VAL A 70 1.20 -10.63 -0.68
N TYR A 71 0.65 -10.71 0.53
CA TYR A 71 -0.30 -11.73 0.94
C TYR A 71 -1.70 -11.14 0.97
N ALA A 72 -2.68 -11.86 0.42
CA ALA A 72 -4.08 -11.63 0.73
C ALA A 72 -4.55 -12.66 1.73
N VAL A 73 -4.99 -12.21 2.89
CA VAL A 73 -5.33 -13.09 4.02
C VAL A 73 -6.75 -12.86 4.50
N ARG A 74 -7.48 -13.95 4.73
CA ARG A 74 -8.76 -13.92 5.44
C ARG A 74 -8.49 -13.83 6.95
N PRO A 75 -9.10 -12.86 7.67
CA PRO A 75 -9.00 -12.83 9.12
C PRO A 75 -9.58 -14.10 9.74
N GLY A 76 -9.08 -14.46 10.92
CA GLY A 76 -9.50 -15.66 11.63
C GLY A 76 -9.26 -15.57 13.11
N LYS A 77 -8.84 -16.69 13.70
CA LYS A 77 -8.45 -16.79 15.11
C LYS A 77 -7.16 -17.60 15.24
N GLY A 78 -6.27 -17.17 16.13
CA GLY A 78 -4.97 -17.78 16.36
C GLY A 78 -4.07 -17.72 15.12
N ARG A 79 -3.15 -18.68 15.02
CA ARG A 79 -2.29 -18.82 13.84
C ARG A 79 -3.13 -19.10 12.60
N LEU A 80 -3.05 -18.25 11.58
CA LEU A 80 -3.72 -18.46 10.31
C LEU A 80 -3.18 -19.72 9.64
N ARG A 81 -4.10 -20.50 9.07
CA ARG A 81 -3.82 -21.69 8.29
C ARG A 81 -3.63 -21.34 6.81
N ASP A 82 -3.08 -22.27 6.05
CA ASP A 82 -2.81 -22.10 4.62
C ASP A 82 -4.06 -21.75 3.80
N ASP A 83 -5.24 -22.29 4.15
CA ASP A 83 -6.52 -21.99 3.49
C ASP A 83 -7.01 -20.54 3.70
N GLN A 84 -6.41 -19.84 4.66
CA GLN A 84 -6.70 -18.43 4.95
C GLN A 84 -5.74 -17.49 4.22
N ILE A 85 -4.65 -18.01 3.65
CA ILE A 85 -3.79 -17.29 2.70
C ILE A 85 -4.41 -17.48 1.31
N VAL A 86 -5.23 -16.52 0.89
CA VAL A 86 -6.03 -16.64 -0.35
C VAL A 86 -5.14 -16.66 -1.59
N TRP A 87 -4.14 -15.79 -1.59
CA TRP A 87 -3.09 -15.79 -2.59
C TRP A 87 -1.85 -15.10 -2.03
N GLN A 88 -0.72 -15.38 -2.67
CA GLN A 88 0.55 -14.70 -2.42
C GLN A 88 1.22 -14.33 -3.75
N ARG A 89 1.85 -13.17 -3.82
CA ARG A 89 2.56 -12.70 -5.02
C ARG A 89 3.85 -11.99 -4.64
N SER A 90 4.97 -12.44 -5.19
CA SER A 90 6.32 -11.97 -4.85
C SER A 90 7.06 -11.30 -6.01
N ILE A 91 6.30 -10.75 -6.96
CA ILE A 91 6.87 -10.16 -8.17
C ILE A 91 6.78 -8.64 -8.12
N SER A 92 7.94 -7.96 -8.16
CA SER A 92 8.02 -6.50 -8.09
C SER A 92 7.28 -5.93 -6.87
N ILE A 93 7.53 -6.52 -5.70
CA ILE A 93 6.92 -6.07 -4.43
C ILE A 93 7.86 -5.11 -3.72
N PRO A 94 7.35 -3.98 -3.21
CA PRO A 94 8.16 -3.02 -2.45
C PRO A 94 8.66 -3.57 -1.13
N HIS A 95 9.75 -2.98 -0.67
CA HIS A 95 10.13 -3.03 0.74
C HIS A 95 9.37 -1.97 1.54
N VAL A 96 9.22 -0.76 0.96
CA VAL A 96 8.78 0.44 1.68
C VAL A 96 7.30 0.78 1.46
N SER A 97 6.88 0.85 0.20
CA SER A 97 5.57 1.39 -0.18
C SER A 97 4.42 0.47 0.26
N SER A 98 3.30 1.07 0.66
CA SER A 98 2.11 0.33 1.09
C SER A 98 1.25 -0.06 -0.13
N PRO A 99 0.63 -1.25 -0.15
CA PRO A 99 -0.31 -1.63 -1.18
C PRO A 99 -1.58 -0.79 -1.07
N LEU A 100 -2.08 -0.27 -2.18
CA LEU A 100 -3.27 0.58 -2.24
C LEU A 100 -4.44 -0.19 -2.86
N LEU A 101 -5.48 -0.43 -2.08
CA LEU A 101 -6.71 -1.06 -2.57
C LEU A 101 -7.71 0.02 -3.02
N VAL A 102 -8.25 -0.14 -4.24
CA VAL A 102 -9.35 0.68 -4.78
C VAL A 102 -10.39 -0.25 -5.39
N GLY A 103 -11.52 -0.42 -4.71
CA GLY A 103 -12.52 -1.40 -5.11
C GLY A 103 -11.94 -2.82 -5.13
N ARG A 104 -11.83 -3.42 -6.33
CA ARG A 104 -11.25 -4.75 -6.55
C ARG A 104 -9.80 -4.70 -7.07
N GLU A 105 -9.24 -3.51 -7.25
CA GLU A 105 -7.91 -3.31 -7.80
C GLU A 105 -6.90 -3.04 -6.68
N LEU A 106 -5.83 -3.83 -6.64
CA LEU A 106 -4.73 -3.63 -5.72
C LEU A 106 -3.50 -3.10 -6.48
N PHE A 107 -3.15 -1.84 -6.20
CA PHE A 107 -2.00 -1.16 -6.77
C PHE A 107 -0.79 -1.31 -5.86
N VAL A 108 0.33 -1.69 -6.45
CA VAL A 108 1.60 -1.89 -5.75
C VAL A 108 2.70 -1.25 -6.59
N VAL A 109 3.70 -0.66 -5.94
CA VAL A 109 4.83 -0.07 -6.63
C VAL A 109 6.15 -0.47 -5.99
N HIS A 110 6.97 -1.19 -6.74
CA HIS A 110 8.32 -1.59 -6.36
C HIS A 110 9.24 -0.38 -6.25
N ASP A 111 10.18 -0.45 -5.31
CA ASP A 111 11.17 0.59 -5.01
C ASP A 111 11.96 1.04 -6.26
N GLY A 112 12.23 0.14 -7.20
CA GLY A 112 12.89 0.43 -8.48
C GLY A 112 11.98 0.88 -9.63
N GLY A 113 10.80 1.42 -9.33
CA GLY A 113 9.97 2.11 -10.33
C GLY A 113 9.07 1.22 -11.18
N VAL A 114 8.72 0.02 -10.72
CA VAL A 114 7.76 -0.87 -11.41
C VAL A 114 6.44 -0.84 -10.65
N ALA A 115 5.38 -0.35 -11.28
CA ALA A 115 4.04 -0.40 -10.74
C ALA A 115 3.27 -1.60 -11.30
N SER A 116 2.34 -2.14 -10.51
CA SER A 116 1.43 -3.19 -10.96
C SER A 116 0.04 -3.00 -10.37
N CYS A 117 -0.96 -3.46 -11.10
CA CYS A 117 -2.32 -3.65 -10.62
C CYS A 117 -2.69 -5.12 -10.68
N VAL A 118 -3.26 -5.64 -9.60
CA VAL A 118 -3.70 -7.02 -9.51
C VAL A 118 -5.12 -7.10 -8.99
N ASP A 119 -5.85 -8.11 -9.44
CA ASP A 119 -7.17 -8.46 -8.92
C ASP A 119 -7.02 -8.80 -7.44
N ALA A 120 -7.68 -8.04 -6.57
CA ALA A 120 -7.50 -8.15 -5.14
C ALA A 120 -8.05 -9.47 -4.56
N LEU A 121 -8.91 -10.20 -5.26
CA LEU A 121 -9.44 -11.48 -4.78
C LEU A 121 -8.61 -12.69 -5.21
N THR A 122 -7.90 -12.58 -6.33
CA THR A 122 -7.22 -13.71 -6.97
C THR A 122 -5.71 -13.52 -7.09
N GLY A 123 -5.20 -12.30 -6.94
CA GLY A 123 -3.79 -11.96 -7.13
C GLY A 123 -3.36 -11.94 -8.59
N LYS A 124 -4.30 -12.15 -9.53
CA LYS A 124 -4.02 -12.15 -10.97
C LYS A 124 -3.63 -10.75 -11.42
N GLU A 125 -2.53 -10.66 -12.17
CA GLU A 125 -2.07 -9.39 -12.73
C GLU A 125 -3.01 -8.88 -13.83
N HIS A 126 -3.39 -7.62 -13.71
CA HIS A 126 -4.07 -6.87 -14.77
C HIS A 126 -3.04 -6.16 -15.66
N TRP A 127 -2.10 -5.45 -15.04
CA TRP A 127 -1.00 -4.80 -15.75
C TRP A 127 0.22 -4.64 -14.85
N ARG A 128 1.38 -4.44 -15.49
CA ARG A 128 2.65 -4.11 -14.85
C ARG A 128 3.51 -3.26 -15.75
N GLU A 129 3.93 -2.10 -15.25
CA GLU A 129 4.55 -1.08 -16.06
C GLU A 129 5.71 -0.38 -15.35
N ARG A 130 6.71 0.02 -16.14
CA ARG A 130 7.90 0.72 -15.64
C ARG A 130 7.68 2.23 -15.67
N LEU A 131 7.48 2.81 -14.49
CA LEU A 131 7.35 4.25 -14.28
C LEU A 131 8.72 4.96 -14.22
N GLY A 132 9.75 4.21 -13.79
CA GLY A 132 11.11 4.71 -13.56
C GLY A 132 11.27 5.53 -12.26
N GLY A 133 12.52 5.82 -11.91
CA GLY A 133 12.87 6.47 -10.64
C GLY A 133 12.71 5.55 -9.42
N ASN A 134 13.03 6.11 -8.25
CA ASN A 134 13.00 5.37 -6.98
C ASN A 134 11.74 5.68 -6.19
N HIS A 135 11.06 4.65 -5.67
CA HIS A 135 9.78 4.79 -4.97
C HIS A 135 9.87 4.36 -3.51
N ASP A 136 9.75 5.32 -2.60
CA ASP A 136 9.49 5.05 -1.18
C ASP A 136 8.03 5.34 -0.81
N ALA A 137 7.48 6.39 -1.43
CA ALA A 137 6.13 6.88 -1.17
C ALA A 137 5.10 5.82 -1.54
N SER A 138 4.12 5.64 -0.66
CA SER A 138 2.94 4.83 -0.99
C SER A 138 2.09 5.57 -2.02
N PRO A 139 1.52 4.85 -3.02
CA PRO A 139 0.58 5.46 -3.93
C PRO A 139 -0.67 5.93 -3.19
N VAL A 140 -1.33 6.96 -3.72
CA VAL A 140 -2.61 7.45 -3.21
C VAL A 140 -3.64 7.51 -4.34
N GLU A 141 -4.90 7.24 -4.00
CA GLU A 141 -6.02 7.38 -4.91
C GLU A 141 -6.73 8.71 -4.66
N ILE A 142 -7.02 9.44 -5.74
CA ILE A 142 -7.83 10.66 -5.71
C ILE A 142 -8.70 10.69 -6.97
N ARG A 143 -10.01 10.50 -6.80
CA ARG A 143 -11.05 10.68 -7.83
C ARG A 143 -10.80 9.87 -9.10
N GLY A 144 -10.58 8.57 -8.95
CA GLY A 144 -10.31 7.63 -10.02
C GLY A 144 -8.90 7.72 -10.59
N ARG A 145 -7.95 8.32 -9.85
CA ARG A 145 -6.56 8.49 -10.29
C ARG A 145 -5.59 8.02 -9.22
N ILE A 146 -4.58 7.25 -9.62
CA ILE A 146 -3.50 6.80 -8.76
C ILE A 146 -2.28 7.68 -8.97
N TYR A 147 -1.75 8.21 -7.87
CA TYR A 147 -0.56 9.06 -7.86
C TYR A 147 0.62 8.26 -7.38
N PHE A 148 1.57 7.99 -8.29
CA PHE A 148 2.85 7.36 -7.98
C PHE A 148 3.94 8.43 -7.92
N CYS A 149 4.31 8.82 -6.70
CA CYS A 149 5.32 9.84 -6.44
C CYS A 149 6.69 9.19 -6.22
N ASN A 150 7.70 9.64 -6.96
CA ASN A 150 9.06 9.15 -6.82
C ASN A 150 9.98 10.10 -6.06
N ARG A 151 11.12 9.56 -5.65
CA ARG A 151 12.10 10.26 -4.84
C ARG A 151 12.70 11.46 -5.55
N GLU A 152 12.77 11.39 -6.88
CA GLU A 152 13.24 12.46 -7.75
C GLU A 152 12.17 13.54 -8.02
N GLY A 153 11.00 13.48 -7.38
CA GLY A 153 9.94 14.48 -7.49
C GLY A 153 9.04 14.33 -8.72
N LYS A 154 9.24 13.29 -9.52
CA LYS A 154 8.31 12.93 -10.60
C LYS A 154 7.09 12.23 -9.98
N THR A 155 5.91 12.70 -10.36
CA THR A 155 4.64 12.04 -10.03
C THR A 155 3.99 11.56 -11.32
N THR A 156 3.84 10.24 -11.46
CA THR A 156 3.05 9.66 -12.55
C THR A 156 1.63 9.47 -12.06
N ILE A 157 0.67 10.04 -12.78
CA ILE A 157 -0.76 9.94 -12.48
C ILE A 157 -1.37 8.98 -13.48
N ALA A 158 -1.87 7.85 -13.00
CA ALA A 158 -2.52 6.83 -13.82
C ALA A 158 -4.01 6.73 -13.50
N ALA A 159 -4.81 6.16 -14.40
CA ALA A 159 -6.19 5.80 -14.10
C ALA A 159 -6.23 4.72 -13.01
N ALA A 160 -7.16 4.85 -12.06
CA ALA A 160 -7.44 3.81 -11.06
C ALA A 160 -8.27 2.68 -11.68
N SER A 161 -7.64 1.90 -12.57
CA SER A 161 -8.32 0.85 -13.33
C SER A 161 -7.44 -0.38 -13.57
N ASP A 162 -8.09 -1.45 -14.05
CA ASP A 162 -7.47 -2.69 -14.52
C ASP A 162 -6.75 -2.54 -15.88
N LYS A 163 -6.71 -1.34 -16.44
CA LYS A 163 -5.90 -0.97 -17.61
C LYS A 163 -4.92 0.13 -17.23
N PHE A 164 -3.69 -0.01 -17.69
CA PHE A 164 -2.70 1.03 -17.48
C PHE A 164 -2.93 2.17 -18.46
N GLU A 165 -3.23 3.35 -17.93
CA GLU A 165 -3.36 4.59 -18.69
C GLU A 165 -2.72 5.71 -17.89
N VAL A 166 -1.71 6.38 -18.45
CA VAL A 166 -1.10 7.56 -17.85
C VAL A 166 -1.94 8.78 -18.22
N LEU A 167 -2.51 9.42 -17.21
CA LEU A 167 -3.35 10.60 -17.34
C LEU A 167 -2.52 11.89 -17.30
N ALA A 168 -1.42 11.91 -16.54
CA ALA A 168 -0.52 13.05 -16.42
C ALA A 168 0.83 12.66 -15.80
N ILE A 169 1.84 13.49 -16.03
CA ILE A 169 3.14 13.42 -15.35
C ILE A 169 3.49 14.81 -14.85
N ASN A 170 3.81 14.93 -13.56
CA ASN A 170 4.25 16.17 -12.94
C ASN A 170 5.68 16.04 -12.43
N GLN A 171 6.41 17.15 -12.36
CA GLN A 171 7.76 17.22 -11.80
C GLN A 171 7.84 18.35 -10.78
N LEU A 172 8.24 18.01 -9.56
CA LEU A 172 8.56 18.97 -8.49
C LEU A 172 10.06 18.95 -8.18
N LYS A 173 10.57 20.02 -7.57
CA LYS A 173 11.97 20.10 -7.15
C LYS A 173 12.15 19.51 -5.74
N GLY A 174 13.31 18.92 -5.50
CA GLY A 174 13.70 18.35 -4.20
C GLY A 174 13.52 16.85 -4.13
N THR A 175 13.90 16.28 -2.99
CA THR A 175 13.87 14.83 -2.74
C THR A 175 12.63 14.45 -1.95
N PHE A 176 11.89 13.45 -2.40
CA PHE A 176 10.64 13.02 -1.75
C PHE A 176 10.78 11.61 -1.17
N LYS A 177 10.23 11.38 0.01
CA LYS A 177 10.14 10.03 0.61
C LYS A 177 8.78 9.75 1.25
N ALA A 178 8.10 10.81 1.69
CA ALA A 178 6.79 10.71 2.30
C ALA A 178 5.71 10.48 1.23
N SER A 179 4.75 9.61 1.56
CA SER A 179 3.50 9.52 0.81
C SER A 179 2.77 10.88 0.79
N PRO A 180 2.11 11.25 -0.32
CA PRO A 180 1.28 12.45 -0.35
C PRO A 180 0.15 12.40 0.69
N ALA A 181 -0.20 13.56 1.27
CA ALA A 181 -1.34 13.70 2.16
C ALA A 181 -2.49 14.46 1.48
N ILE A 182 -3.72 14.07 1.76
CA ILE A 182 -4.92 14.69 1.19
C ILE A 182 -5.70 15.36 2.32
N ALA A 183 -5.87 16.68 2.23
CA ALA A 183 -6.60 17.47 3.22
C ALA A 183 -7.07 18.79 2.58
N ASP A 184 -8.14 19.39 3.11
CA ASP A 184 -8.60 20.74 2.75
C ASP A 184 -8.69 21.01 1.24
N GLY A 185 -9.22 20.05 0.50
CA GLY A 185 -9.37 20.19 -0.94
C GLY A 185 -8.04 20.26 -1.70
N ALA A 186 -6.94 19.74 -1.13
CA ALA A 186 -5.60 19.81 -1.72
C ALA A 186 -4.78 18.52 -1.48
N LEU A 187 -3.77 18.35 -2.32
CA LEU A 187 -2.73 17.35 -2.18
C LEU A 187 -1.46 18.00 -1.64
N PHE A 188 -0.92 17.47 -0.55
CA PHE A 188 0.29 17.95 0.09
C PHE A 188 1.44 16.98 -0.16
N LEU A 189 2.57 17.48 -0.66
CA LEU A 189 3.79 16.71 -0.85
C LEU A 189 4.95 17.36 -0.11
N ARG A 190 5.61 16.60 0.76
CA ARG A 190 6.77 17.08 1.52
C ARG A 190 8.05 16.59 0.87
N SER A 191 8.89 17.52 0.43
CA SER A 191 10.28 17.23 0.06
C SER A 191 11.22 17.38 1.25
N ASP A 192 12.51 17.22 1.00
CA ASP A 192 13.61 17.58 1.89
C ASP A 192 13.70 19.08 2.22
N THR A 193 13.12 19.93 1.37
CA THR A 193 13.32 21.39 1.43
C THR A 193 12.02 22.19 1.50
N HIS A 194 10.88 21.62 1.07
CA HIS A 194 9.62 22.34 0.92
C HIS A 194 8.42 21.46 1.31
N LEU A 195 7.32 22.11 1.67
CA LEU A 195 5.98 21.52 1.68
C LEU A 195 5.17 22.12 0.54
N TYR A 196 4.84 21.32 -0.46
CA TYR A 196 4.02 21.72 -1.61
C TYR A 196 2.55 21.49 -1.30
N ARG A 197 1.69 22.46 -1.61
CA ARG A 197 0.23 22.33 -1.64
C ARG A 197 -0.23 22.43 -3.10
N ILE A 198 -0.81 21.36 -3.61
CA ILE A 198 -1.31 21.26 -4.98
C ILE A 198 -2.83 21.20 -4.92
N GLU A 199 -3.49 22.18 -5.53
CA GLU A 199 -4.95 22.23 -5.63
C GLU A 199 -5.35 22.66 -7.04
N LYS A 200 -6.63 22.43 -7.38
CA LYS A 200 -7.18 22.99 -8.61
C LYS A 200 -7.40 24.50 -8.41
N SER A 201 -6.82 25.32 -9.28
CA SER A 201 -7.09 26.76 -9.27
C SER A 201 -8.56 27.02 -9.62
N GLY A 202 -9.38 27.39 -8.62
CA GLY A 202 -10.75 27.90 -8.78
C GLY A 202 -11.88 27.01 -8.22
N ASN A 203 -12.54 27.50 -7.15
CA ASN A 203 -13.90 27.26 -6.63
C ASN A 203 -14.66 25.95 -6.94
N GLN A 204 -14.00 24.80 -6.95
CA GLN A 204 -14.67 23.50 -6.85
C GLN A 204 -13.85 22.59 -5.94
N SER A 205 -14.42 22.24 -4.79
CA SER A 205 -13.80 21.39 -3.77
C SER A 205 -13.28 20.07 -4.35
N LEU A 206 -12.10 19.60 -3.88
CA LEU A 206 -11.63 18.23 -4.13
C LEU A 206 -12.47 17.18 -3.38
#